data_AF-A0A5N5Q351-F1
#
_entry.id   AF-A0A5N5Q351-F1
#
_cell.length_a   1.000
_cell.length_b   1.000
_cell.length_c   1.000
_cell.angle_alpha   90.00
_cell.angle_beta   90.00
_cell.angle_gamma   90.00
#
_symmetry.space_group_name_H-M   'P 1'
#
loop_
_entity.id
_entity.type
_entity.pdbx_description
1 polymer ?
#
loop_
_entity_poly.entity_id
_entity_poly.type
_entity_poly.pdbx_seq_one_letter_code
_entity_poly.pdbx_strand_id
1 'polypeptide(L)'
;RAPQRENRVTRRNPRLDREHELLHLRAERDRINDARLGNINWFWLSQTDILPGFWATPWRSFEELNHEVCVGATRVIIEAISALTNGAGLLFSEYPPPPSSPMSNNLAGTLDWLHAGRSTFPAYAYNSRGRVVCGGIFSSVAVPQELFAIPIPAIELLFPATLQSQPASQKAQQDVERRLIELMRLDAWLSIVGRTRAIRDGPSAMLVQTPAVVRSVMDLFELDFLDADTSSLEGGAQVNKAVAASLVDNLEENTLVGAEVLYALVATLRAVKVGECVLTGPDTRMLAEILEKDVQVSLV
;
A
#
# COMPACT_ATOMS: atom_id res chain seq x y z
N ARG A 1 36.53 32.08 50.65
CA ARG A 1 35.05 32.18 50.49
C ARG A 1 34.82 33.17 49.35
N ALA A 2 34.26 32.90 48.18
CA ALA A 2 33.68 31.72 47.47
C ALA A 2 34.21 31.75 46.00
N PRO A 3 33.83 30.85 45.04
CA PRO A 3 32.46 30.71 44.54
C PRO A 3 31.98 29.26 44.32
N GLN A 4 30.66 29.16 44.17
CA GLN A 4 29.87 27.95 43.92
C GLN A 4 30.21 27.32 42.56
N ARG A 5 30.36 25.99 42.53
CA ARG A 5 30.28 25.19 41.30
C ARG A 5 28.83 24.76 41.10
N GLU A 6 28.15 25.39 40.14
CA GLU A 6 26.99 24.79 39.48
C GLU A 6 27.47 23.57 38.68
N ASN A 7 27.14 22.36 39.14
CA ASN A 7 27.18 21.18 38.28
C ASN A 7 25.76 20.90 37.80
N ARG A 8 25.50 21.29 36.54
CA ARG A 8 24.31 20.91 35.76
C ARG A 8 24.12 19.39 35.85
N VAL A 9 23.03 18.96 36.48
CA VAL A 9 22.50 17.61 36.27
C VAL A 9 21.94 17.59 34.85
N THR A 10 22.65 16.93 33.93
CA THR A 10 22.10 16.55 32.63
C THR A 10 20.93 15.62 32.90
N ARG A 11 19.70 16.14 32.74
CA ARG A 11 18.49 15.33 32.73
C ARG A 11 18.60 14.35 31.57
N ARG A 12 18.88 13.10 31.88
CA ARG A 12 18.85 11.97 30.95
C ARG A 12 17.43 11.85 30.42
N ASN A 13 17.24 11.95 29.11
CA ASN A 13 15.91 11.94 28.48
C ASN A 13 15.53 10.49 28.15
N PRO A 14 14.58 9.87 28.88
CA PRO A 14 14.25 8.45 28.73
C PRO A 14 13.69 8.09 27.36
N ARG A 15 13.19 9.07 26.58
CA ARG A 15 12.72 8.87 25.21
C ARG A 15 13.86 8.68 24.21
N LEU A 16 14.93 9.47 24.34
CA LEU A 16 16.11 9.37 23.47
C LEU A 16 16.90 8.07 23.70
N ASP A 17 16.98 7.61 24.96
CA ASP A 17 17.63 6.34 25.28
C ASP A 17 16.84 5.15 24.70
N ARG A 18 15.51 5.25 24.64
CA ARG A 18 14.61 4.22 24.07
C ARG A 18 14.62 4.23 22.54
N GLU A 19 14.68 5.40 21.92
CA GLU A 19 14.86 5.55 20.46
C GLU A 19 16.22 5.00 20.02
N HIS A 20 17.30 5.26 20.76
CA HIS A 20 18.62 4.71 20.47
C HIS A 20 18.67 3.17 20.60
N GLU A 21 17.97 2.60 21.58
CA GLU A 21 17.84 1.14 21.75
C GLU A 21 17.03 0.51 20.61
N LEU A 22 15.93 1.14 20.18
CA LEU A 22 15.12 0.71 19.05
C LEU A 22 15.85 0.84 17.70
N LEU A 23 16.62 1.91 17.50
CA LEU A 23 17.47 2.09 16.33
C LEU A 23 18.56 1.02 16.24
N HIS A 24 19.13 0.60 17.37
CA HIS A 24 20.15 -0.44 17.41
C HIS A 24 19.56 -1.85 17.18
N LEU A 25 18.35 -2.11 17.66
CA LEU A 25 17.62 -3.37 17.41
C LEU A 25 17.11 -3.46 15.97
N ARG A 26 16.65 -2.35 15.38
CA ARG A 26 16.28 -2.26 13.96
C ARG A 26 17.50 -2.46 13.06
N ALA A 27 18.63 -1.80 13.35
CA ALA A 27 19.86 -1.97 12.59
C ALA A 27 20.43 -3.40 12.61
N GLU A 28 20.23 -4.16 13.69
CA GLU A 28 20.63 -5.57 13.78
C GLU A 28 19.65 -6.51 13.05
N ARG A 29 18.34 -6.24 13.13
CA ARG A 29 17.30 -6.96 12.38
C ARG A 29 17.45 -6.74 10.86
N ASP A 30 17.75 -5.50 10.45
CA ASP A 30 17.96 -5.13 9.06
C ASP A 30 19.24 -5.77 8.48
N ARG A 31 20.32 -5.90 9.27
CA ARG A 31 21.52 -6.64 8.85
C ARG A 31 21.27 -8.14 8.65
N ILE A 32 20.44 -8.77 9.48
CA ILE A 32 20.08 -10.19 9.35
C ILE A 32 19.13 -10.42 8.15
N ASN A 33 18.27 -9.44 7.84
CA ASN A 33 17.37 -9.47 6.68
C ASN A 33 18.09 -9.16 5.35
N ASP A 34 19.08 -8.27 5.35
CA ASP A 34 19.89 -7.91 4.18
C ASP A 34 20.79 -9.06 3.67
N ALA A 35 21.07 -10.08 4.51
CA ALA A 35 21.73 -11.31 4.06
C ALA A 35 20.80 -12.28 3.31
N ARG A 36 19.48 -12.03 3.28
CA ARG A 36 18.44 -12.90 2.73
C ARG A 36 17.58 -12.16 1.71
N LEU A 37 17.95 -12.26 0.42
CA LEU A 37 17.03 -12.18 -0.73
C LEU A 37 15.85 -13.20 -0.66
N GLY A 38 15.55 -13.76 0.52
CA GLY A 38 14.66 -14.88 0.76
C GLY A 38 13.48 -14.58 1.67
N ASN A 39 13.32 -13.39 2.24
CA ASN A 39 12.12 -13.02 3.02
C ASN A 39 11.31 -11.95 2.27
N ILE A 40 10.03 -12.21 2.07
CA ILE A 40 9.08 -11.23 1.50
C ILE A 40 8.89 -10.12 2.53
N ASN A 41 8.87 -8.87 2.07
CA ASN A 41 8.62 -7.68 2.89
C ASN A 41 7.81 -6.63 2.12
N TRP A 42 7.52 -5.47 2.74
CA TRP A 42 6.78 -4.37 2.11
C TRP A 42 7.42 -3.85 0.81
N PHE A 43 8.76 -3.86 0.73
CA PHE A 43 9.48 -3.50 -0.49
C PHE A 43 9.11 -4.43 -1.66
N TRP A 44 9.06 -5.75 -1.42
CA TRP A 44 8.67 -6.72 -2.45
C TRP A 44 7.17 -6.67 -2.76
N LEU A 45 6.31 -6.60 -1.74
CA LEU A 45 4.86 -6.52 -1.92
C LEU A 45 4.43 -5.30 -2.73
N SER A 46 5.11 -4.16 -2.56
CA SER A 46 4.81 -2.95 -3.33
C SER A 46 4.99 -3.14 -4.85
N GLN A 47 5.78 -4.13 -5.27
CA GLN A 47 6.15 -4.33 -6.68
C GLN A 47 5.53 -5.59 -7.32
N THR A 48 4.85 -6.43 -6.54
CA THR A 48 4.26 -7.69 -7.01
C THR A 48 3.24 -7.45 -8.11
N ASP A 49 3.31 -8.18 -9.23
CA ASP A 49 2.31 -8.08 -10.30
C ASP A 49 0.92 -8.58 -9.87
N ILE A 50 -0.12 -8.14 -10.57
CA ILE A 50 -1.48 -8.64 -10.35
C ILE A 50 -1.78 -9.78 -11.30
N LEU A 51 -2.00 -10.97 -10.73
CA LEU A 51 -2.38 -12.17 -11.47
C LEU A 51 -3.84 -12.54 -11.16
N PRO A 52 -4.58 -13.08 -12.14
CA PRO A 52 -5.93 -13.59 -11.89
C PRO A 52 -5.95 -14.71 -10.87
N GLY A 53 -6.89 -14.64 -9.93
CA GLY A 53 -7.15 -15.67 -8.93
C GLY A 53 -6.84 -15.24 -7.50
N PHE A 54 -6.88 -16.21 -6.61
CA PHE A 54 -6.61 -15.99 -5.18
C PHE A 54 -5.12 -15.81 -4.95
N TRP A 55 -4.78 -14.86 -4.08
CA TRP A 55 -3.40 -14.66 -3.65
C TRP A 55 -3.11 -15.66 -2.53
N ALA A 56 -2.05 -16.43 -2.66
CA ALA A 56 -1.66 -17.39 -1.63
C ALA A 56 -0.93 -16.68 -0.50
N THR A 57 -1.13 -17.17 0.73
CA THR A 57 -0.25 -16.86 1.86
C THR A 57 1.19 -17.28 1.52
N PRO A 58 2.20 -16.43 1.78
CA PRO A 58 3.58 -16.75 1.48
C PRO A 58 4.03 -17.94 2.33
N TRP A 59 4.74 -18.88 1.71
CA TRP A 59 5.28 -20.05 2.41
C TRP A 59 6.38 -19.70 3.42
N ARG A 60 7.02 -18.55 3.23
CA ARG A 60 7.96 -17.97 4.19
C ARG A 60 7.26 -16.89 5.00
N SER A 61 7.52 -16.87 6.31
CA SER A 61 6.93 -15.91 7.23
C SER A 61 7.32 -14.49 6.85
N PHE A 62 6.31 -13.64 6.69
CA PHE A 62 6.48 -12.19 6.67
C PHE A 62 5.84 -11.65 7.96
N GLU A 63 6.63 -11.52 9.02
CA GLU A 63 6.13 -11.26 10.38
C GLU A 63 5.43 -9.90 10.51
N GLU A 64 5.82 -8.90 9.71
CA GLU A 64 5.22 -7.55 9.73
C GLU A 64 3.91 -7.49 8.94
N LEU A 65 3.54 -8.56 8.21
CA LEU A 65 2.26 -8.63 7.52
C LEU A 65 1.15 -8.98 8.50
N ASN A 66 0.58 -7.95 9.11
CA ASN A 66 -0.54 -8.05 10.04
C ASN A 66 -1.82 -7.43 9.44
N HIS A 67 -2.95 -8.11 9.62
CA HIS A 67 -4.25 -7.63 9.16
C HIS A 67 -4.64 -6.28 9.78
N GLU A 68 -4.40 -6.10 11.09
CA GLU A 68 -4.73 -4.87 11.80
C GLU A 68 -3.94 -3.69 11.27
N VAL A 69 -2.62 -3.88 11.05
CA VAL A 69 -1.75 -2.90 10.41
C VAL A 69 -2.25 -2.54 9.02
N CYS A 70 -2.65 -3.53 8.19
CA CYS A 70 -3.18 -3.25 6.85
C CYS A 70 -4.48 -2.42 6.88
N VAL A 71 -5.41 -2.74 7.79
CA VAL A 71 -6.68 -2.03 7.93
C VAL A 71 -6.44 -0.60 8.40
N GLY A 72 -5.59 -0.41 9.41
CA GLY A 72 -5.23 0.90 9.92
C GLY A 72 -4.49 1.76 8.89
N ALA A 73 -3.48 1.19 8.22
CA ALA A 73 -2.75 1.86 7.16
C ALA A 73 -3.68 2.29 6.02
N THR A 74 -4.60 1.41 5.58
CA THR A 74 -5.60 1.77 4.55
C THR A 74 -6.42 3.01 4.95
N ARG A 75 -6.90 3.07 6.20
CA ARG A 75 -7.70 4.20 6.69
C ARG A 75 -6.89 5.49 6.76
N VAL A 76 -5.71 5.44 7.36
CA VAL A 76 -4.82 6.60 7.51
C VAL A 76 -4.38 7.13 6.15
N ILE A 77 -4.00 6.26 5.22
CA ILE A 77 -3.56 6.66 3.88
C ILE A 77 -4.71 7.26 3.07
N ILE A 78 -5.93 6.69 3.16
CA ILE A 78 -7.12 7.29 2.51
C ILE A 78 -7.38 8.69 3.07
N GLU A 79 -7.28 8.88 4.39
CA GLU A 79 -7.46 10.21 5.00
C GLU A 79 -6.37 11.18 4.54
N ALA A 80 -5.11 10.74 4.47
CA ALA A 80 -3.99 11.54 3.98
C ALA A 80 -4.20 11.98 2.52
N ILE A 81 -4.60 11.05 1.64
CA ILE A 81 -4.92 11.35 0.24
C ILE A 81 -6.10 12.31 0.14
N SER A 82 -7.15 12.09 0.93
CA SER A 82 -8.33 12.96 0.96
C SER A 82 -7.96 14.38 1.37
N ALA A 83 -7.20 14.54 2.45
CA ALA A 83 -6.73 15.84 2.91
C ALA A 83 -5.87 16.54 1.85
N LEU A 84 -4.88 15.83 1.28
CA LEU A 84 -3.96 16.38 0.29
C LEU A 84 -4.67 16.82 -0.99
N THR A 85 -5.72 16.12 -1.40
CA THR A 85 -6.47 16.38 -2.63
C THR A 85 -7.75 17.18 -2.44
N ASN A 86 -7.98 17.73 -1.23
CA ASN A 86 -9.24 18.39 -0.84
C ASN A 86 -10.49 17.52 -1.11
N GLY A 87 -10.36 16.20 -0.97
CA GLY A 87 -11.40 15.21 -1.20
C GLY A 87 -11.69 14.89 -2.67
N ALA A 88 -11.15 15.65 -3.63
CA ALA A 88 -11.44 15.47 -5.06
C ALA A 88 -10.64 14.32 -5.72
N GLY A 89 -9.55 13.88 -5.10
CA GLY A 89 -8.65 12.86 -5.65
C GLY A 89 -9.19 11.43 -5.55
N LEU A 90 -10.14 11.17 -4.65
CA LEU A 90 -10.67 9.83 -4.36
C LEU A 90 -12.09 9.68 -4.90
N LEU A 91 -12.36 8.55 -5.56
CA LEU A 91 -13.71 8.14 -5.93
C LEU A 91 -13.99 6.75 -5.38
N PHE A 92 -15.07 6.61 -4.64
CA PHE A 92 -15.53 5.30 -4.18
C PHE A 92 -16.63 4.81 -5.11
N SER A 93 -16.43 3.64 -5.70
CA SER A 93 -17.38 3.02 -6.62
C SER A 93 -17.88 1.69 -6.07
N GLU A 94 -19.16 1.39 -6.34
CA GLU A 94 -19.71 0.08 -6.01
C GLU A 94 -19.29 -0.96 -7.06
N TYR A 95 -18.94 -2.15 -6.59
CA TYR A 95 -18.84 -3.30 -7.48
C TYR A 95 -20.26 -3.73 -7.87
N PRO A 96 -20.60 -3.79 -9.17
CA PRO A 96 -21.97 -4.05 -9.57
C PRO A 96 -22.40 -5.45 -9.12
N PRO A 97 -23.57 -5.59 -8.47
CA PRO A 97 -24.06 -6.90 -8.04
C PRO A 97 -24.61 -7.69 -9.24
N PRO A 98 -24.53 -9.02 -9.24
CA PRO A 98 -25.24 -9.84 -10.22
C PRO A 98 -26.76 -9.53 -10.22
N PRO A 99 -27.44 -9.55 -11.38
CA PRO A 99 -26.95 -9.95 -12.71
C PRO A 99 -26.29 -8.81 -13.49
N SER A 100 -26.09 -7.63 -12.89
CA SER A 100 -25.46 -6.49 -13.57
C SER A 100 -24.03 -6.85 -13.92
N SER A 101 -23.74 -6.87 -15.22
CA SER A 101 -22.40 -7.14 -15.70
C SER A 101 -21.50 -5.94 -15.43
N PRO A 102 -20.33 -6.10 -14.80
CA PRO A 102 -19.33 -5.05 -14.75
C PRO A 102 -18.77 -4.67 -16.14
N MET A 103 -19.18 -5.34 -17.23
CA MET A 103 -18.90 -4.90 -18.60
C MET A 103 -19.67 -3.64 -19.03
N SER A 104 -20.67 -3.17 -18.27
CA SER A 104 -21.43 -1.95 -18.60
C SER A 104 -20.98 -0.69 -17.84
N ASN A 105 -19.90 -0.77 -17.07
CA ASN A 105 -19.36 0.34 -16.28
C ASN A 105 -17.91 0.70 -16.68
N ASN A 106 -17.32 1.68 -16.00
CA ASN A 106 -15.96 2.18 -16.27
C ASN A 106 -14.85 1.10 -16.09
N LEU A 107 -15.17 -0.02 -15.43
CA LEU A 107 -14.25 -1.13 -15.12
C LEU A 107 -14.23 -2.21 -16.21
N ALA A 108 -15.11 -2.14 -17.22
CA ALA A 108 -15.24 -3.16 -18.27
C ALA A 108 -13.89 -3.54 -18.91
N GLY A 109 -13.11 -2.52 -19.32
CA GLY A 109 -11.80 -2.75 -19.92
C GLY A 109 -10.75 -3.31 -18.94
N THR A 110 -10.91 -3.09 -17.63
CA THR A 110 -10.01 -3.63 -16.61
C THR A 110 -10.29 -5.11 -16.38
N LEU A 111 -11.56 -5.50 -16.41
CA LEU A 111 -11.98 -6.90 -16.35
C LEU A 111 -11.55 -7.70 -17.58
N ASP A 112 -11.72 -7.14 -18.77
CA ASP A 112 -11.23 -7.80 -20.00
C ASP A 112 -9.71 -8.00 -19.94
N TRP A 113 -8.98 -7.04 -19.36
CA TRP A 113 -7.54 -7.15 -19.13
C TRP A 113 -7.19 -8.27 -18.15
N LEU A 114 -7.92 -8.35 -17.04
CA LEU A 114 -7.76 -9.39 -16.02
C LEU A 114 -8.02 -10.78 -16.61
N HIS A 115 -9.15 -10.96 -17.29
CA HIS A 115 -9.53 -12.23 -17.92
C HIS A 115 -8.59 -12.65 -19.05
N ALA A 116 -7.98 -11.69 -19.75
CA ALA A 116 -6.94 -11.95 -20.73
C ALA A 116 -5.60 -12.40 -20.09
N GLY A 117 -5.50 -12.47 -18.77
CA GLY A 117 -4.28 -12.86 -18.05
C GLY A 117 -3.13 -11.88 -18.23
N ARG A 118 -3.44 -10.61 -18.49
CA ARG A 118 -2.42 -9.60 -18.76
C ARG A 118 -1.96 -8.97 -17.45
N SER A 119 -0.64 -8.89 -17.33
CA SER A 119 0.07 -8.22 -16.24
C SER A 119 -0.32 -6.75 -16.06
N THR A 120 -0.24 -6.27 -14.82
CA THR A 120 -0.28 -4.86 -14.45
C THR A 120 0.81 -4.58 -13.42
N PHE A 121 2.02 -4.28 -13.88
CA PHE A 121 3.06 -3.81 -12.99
C PHE A 121 2.85 -2.34 -12.61
N PRO A 122 3.06 -1.96 -11.33
CA PRO A 122 3.23 -0.56 -11.01
C PRO A 122 4.48 -0.03 -11.74
N ALA A 123 4.44 1.22 -12.19
CA ALA A 123 5.49 1.78 -13.05
C ALA A 123 6.89 1.83 -12.40
N TYR A 124 6.97 1.76 -11.07
CA TYR A 124 8.21 1.73 -10.31
C TYR A 124 8.77 0.32 -10.06
N ALA A 125 8.07 -0.75 -10.46
CA ALA A 125 8.58 -2.10 -10.25
C ALA A 125 9.80 -2.38 -11.14
N TYR A 126 10.84 -3.00 -10.58
CA TYR A 126 12.11 -3.30 -11.26
C TYR A 126 11.93 -4.03 -12.60
N ASN A 127 10.96 -4.94 -12.70
CA ASN A 127 10.72 -5.75 -13.90
C ASN A 127 9.60 -5.20 -14.80
N SER A 128 9.03 -4.04 -14.50
CA SER A 128 7.81 -3.54 -15.17
C SER A 128 7.98 -3.24 -16.67
N ARG A 129 9.23 -3.11 -17.16
CA ARG A 129 9.60 -2.83 -18.56
C ARG A 129 8.74 -1.75 -19.26
N GLY A 130 8.17 -0.81 -18.50
CA GLY A 130 7.61 0.42 -19.04
C GLY A 130 6.09 0.52 -19.13
N ARG A 131 5.42 0.58 -17.98
CA ARG A 131 4.19 1.39 -17.82
C ARG A 131 2.92 0.75 -18.41
N VAL A 132 2.64 -0.50 -18.06
CA VAL A 132 1.39 -1.15 -18.45
C VAL A 132 0.22 -0.48 -17.73
N VAL A 133 -0.76 -0.01 -18.50
CA VAL A 133 -2.01 0.54 -17.98
C VAL A 133 -3.09 -0.45 -18.36
N CYS A 134 -3.82 -0.97 -17.38
CA CYS A 134 -4.97 -1.82 -17.64
C CYS A 134 -5.99 -1.05 -18.50
N GLY A 135 -6.77 -1.78 -19.30
CA GLY A 135 -7.87 -1.18 -20.05
C GLY A 135 -8.91 -0.55 -19.13
N GLY A 136 -9.74 0.34 -19.68
CA GLY A 136 -10.86 0.95 -18.96
C GLY A 136 -10.93 2.46 -19.14
N ILE A 137 -11.99 3.06 -18.60
CA ILE A 137 -12.20 4.50 -18.62
C ILE A 137 -11.81 5.04 -17.25
N PHE A 138 -11.01 6.11 -17.21
CA PHE A 138 -10.55 6.73 -15.97
C PHE A 138 -11.18 8.11 -15.84
N SER A 139 -11.86 8.35 -14.72
CA SER A 139 -12.43 9.66 -14.43
C SER A 139 -11.31 10.67 -14.21
N SER A 140 -11.36 11.82 -14.85
CA SER A 140 -10.37 12.88 -14.68
C SER A 140 -10.83 13.84 -13.59
N VAL A 141 -9.95 14.16 -12.64
CA VAL A 141 -10.23 15.04 -11.50
C VAL A 141 -9.22 16.17 -11.43
N ALA A 142 -9.71 17.35 -11.06
CA ALA A 142 -8.86 18.49 -10.74
C ALA A 142 -8.45 18.37 -9.26
N VAL A 143 -7.16 18.29 -9.02
CA VAL A 143 -6.54 18.35 -7.69
C VAL A 143 -5.89 19.73 -7.51
N PRO A 144 -5.46 20.12 -6.29
CA PRO A 144 -4.76 21.37 -6.07
C PRO A 144 -3.60 21.58 -7.08
N GLN A 145 -3.46 22.80 -7.59
CA GLN A 145 -2.51 23.11 -8.68
C GLN A 145 -1.06 22.92 -8.24
N GLU A 146 -0.81 23.03 -6.94
CA GLU A 146 0.47 22.80 -6.29
C GLU A 146 0.92 21.33 -6.42
N LEU A 147 -0.03 20.39 -6.54
CA LEU A 147 0.27 18.99 -6.81
C LEU A 147 0.43 18.74 -8.30
N PHE A 148 -0.60 19.08 -9.08
CA PHE A 148 -0.60 18.85 -10.53
C PHE A 148 -1.27 20.02 -11.26
N ALA A 149 -0.52 20.61 -12.19
CA ALA A 149 -1.03 21.70 -13.04
C ALA A 149 -2.10 21.24 -14.07
N ILE A 150 -2.22 19.93 -14.29
CA ILE A 150 -3.21 19.33 -15.18
C ILE A 150 -4.07 18.32 -14.42
N PRO A 151 -5.33 18.11 -14.83
CA PRO A 151 -6.15 17.04 -14.27
C PRO A 151 -5.46 15.68 -14.37
N ILE A 152 -5.63 14.87 -13.34
CA ILE A 152 -5.12 13.50 -13.24
C ILE A 152 -6.29 12.52 -13.13
N PRO A 153 -6.08 11.22 -13.41
CA PRO A 153 -7.08 10.21 -13.08
C PRO A 153 -7.44 10.23 -11.59
N ALA A 154 -8.70 10.00 -11.27
CA ALA A 154 -9.14 9.75 -9.90
C ALA A 154 -8.52 8.45 -9.37
N ILE A 155 -8.26 8.42 -8.07
CA ILE A 155 -7.92 7.20 -7.34
C ILE A 155 -9.25 6.50 -7.02
N GLU A 156 -9.61 5.53 -7.86
CA GLU A 156 -10.86 4.79 -7.72
C GLU A 156 -10.68 3.60 -6.78
N LEU A 157 -11.39 3.60 -5.65
CA LEU A 157 -11.45 2.52 -4.67
C LEU A 157 -12.84 1.87 -4.70
N LEU A 158 -12.91 0.55 -4.50
CA LEU A 158 -14.16 -0.20 -4.58
C LEU A 158 -14.69 -0.51 -3.18
N PHE A 159 -15.98 -0.21 -2.95
CA PHE A 159 -16.62 -0.59 -1.69
C PHE A 159 -16.62 -2.11 -1.51
N PRO A 160 -16.57 -2.61 -0.25
CA PRO A 160 -16.83 -4.02 0.02
C PRO A 160 -18.16 -4.44 -0.60
N ALA A 161 -18.23 -5.64 -1.18
CA ALA A 161 -19.48 -6.16 -1.73
C ALA A 161 -20.55 -6.17 -0.62
N THR A 162 -21.71 -5.56 -0.89
CA THR A 162 -22.81 -5.55 0.07
C THR A 162 -23.37 -6.96 0.23
N LEU A 163 -23.68 -7.33 1.48
CA LEU A 163 -24.24 -8.61 1.87
C LEU A 163 -25.60 -8.84 1.20
N GLN A 164 -25.61 -9.54 0.07
CA GLN A 164 -26.82 -10.17 -0.45
C GLN A 164 -26.69 -11.70 -0.36
N SER A 165 -27.83 -12.41 -0.30
CA SER A 165 -27.99 -13.87 -0.12
C SER A 165 -27.37 -14.72 -1.25
N GLN A 166 -26.08 -14.54 -1.52
CA GLN A 166 -25.33 -15.38 -2.45
C GLN A 166 -24.65 -16.55 -1.71
N PRO A 167 -24.43 -17.67 -2.42
CA PRO A 167 -23.56 -18.74 -1.92
C PRO A 167 -22.18 -18.20 -1.55
N ALA A 168 -21.59 -18.74 -0.47
CA ALA A 168 -20.28 -18.30 0.03
C ALA A 168 -19.16 -18.36 -1.03
N SER A 169 -19.21 -19.33 -1.95
CA SER A 169 -18.22 -19.48 -3.03
C SER A 169 -18.31 -18.37 -4.08
N GLN A 170 -19.52 -17.99 -4.49
CA GLN A 170 -19.73 -16.88 -5.43
C GLN A 170 -19.33 -15.55 -4.82
N LYS A 171 -19.63 -15.37 -3.52
CA LYS A 171 -19.18 -14.21 -2.76
C LYS A 171 -17.66 -14.11 -2.72
N ALA A 172 -16.96 -15.20 -2.40
CA ALA A 172 -15.50 -15.23 -2.37
C ALA A 172 -14.87 -14.90 -3.73
N GLN A 173 -15.44 -15.42 -4.82
CA GLN A 173 -14.96 -15.11 -6.18
C GLN A 173 -15.14 -13.63 -6.55
N GLN A 174 -16.30 -13.06 -6.24
CA GLN A 174 -16.57 -11.63 -6.46
C GLN A 174 -15.66 -10.74 -5.61
N ASP A 175 -15.42 -11.14 -4.36
CA ASP A 175 -14.53 -10.41 -3.46
C ASP A 175 -13.08 -10.39 -3.98
N VAL A 176 -12.61 -11.51 -4.55
CA VAL A 176 -11.29 -11.58 -5.20
C VAL A 176 -11.25 -10.70 -6.44
N GLU A 177 -12.19 -10.88 -7.36
CA GLU A 177 -12.26 -10.12 -8.61
C GLU A 177 -12.27 -8.61 -8.34
N ARG A 178 -13.09 -8.17 -7.40
CA ARG A 178 -13.14 -6.78 -6.94
C ARG A 178 -11.77 -6.27 -6.46
N ARG A 179 -11.09 -7.02 -5.59
CA ARG A 179 -9.77 -6.63 -5.05
C ARG A 179 -8.71 -6.57 -6.15
N LEU A 180 -8.72 -7.53 -7.07
CA LEU A 180 -7.80 -7.53 -8.21
C LEU A 180 -8.04 -6.31 -9.10
N ILE A 181 -9.30 -5.97 -9.39
CA ILE A 181 -9.63 -4.77 -10.16
C ILE A 181 -9.14 -3.51 -9.44
N GLU A 182 -9.43 -3.36 -8.14
CA GLU A 182 -8.95 -2.21 -7.34
C GLU A 182 -7.43 -2.07 -7.45
N LEU A 183 -6.67 -3.16 -7.28
CA LEU A 183 -5.22 -3.17 -7.42
C LEU A 183 -4.74 -2.80 -8.83
N MET A 184 -5.36 -3.37 -9.87
CA MET A 184 -5.03 -3.04 -11.26
C MET A 184 -5.31 -1.57 -11.59
N ARG A 185 -6.38 -0.99 -11.02
CA ARG A 185 -6.70 0.44 -11.17
C ARG A 185 -5.69 1.33 -10.46
N LEU A 186 -5.20 0.93 -9.28
CA LEU A 186 -4.08 1.61 -8.60
C LEU A 186 -2.79 1.51 -9.42
N ASP A 187 -2.46 0.35 -9.99
CA ASP A 187 -1.27 0.17 -10.85
C ASP A 187 -1.36 1.00 -12.13
N ALA A 188 -2.54 1.08 -12.73
CA ALA A 188 -2.81 1.97 -13.86
C ALA A 188 -2.68 3.44 -13.48
N TRP A 189 -3.21 3.86 -12.32
CA TRP A 189 -3.05 5.23 -11.81
C TRP A 189 -1.57 5.57 -11.63
N LEU A 190 -0.81 4.71 -10.93
CA LEU A 190 0.63 4.86 -10.71
C LEU A 190 1.41 4.90 -12.03
N SER A 191 0.94 4.18 -13.05
CA SER A 191 1.51 4.21 -14.39
C SER A 191 1.17 5.46 -15.19
N ILE A 192 -0.05 6.00 -15.09
CA ILE A 192 -0.45 7.23 -15.78
C ILE A 192 0.22 8.44 -15.12
N VAL A 193 0.07 8.57 -13.81
CA VAL A 193 0.62 9.69 -13.03
C VAL A 193 2.15 9.65 -13.00
N GLY A 194 2.75 8.45 -12.99
CA GLY A 194 4.20 8.28 -13.10
C GLY A 194 4.82 8.81 -14.40
N ARG A 195 4.03 9.06 -15.45
CA ARG A 195 4.51 9.66 -16.72
C ARG A 195 4.40 11.19 -16.75
N THR A 196 3.71 11.78 -15.78
CA THR A 196 3.64 13.24 -15.66
C THR A 196 5.01 13.81 -15.34
N ARG A 197 5.25 15.08 -15.72
CA ARG A 197 6.55 15.73 -15.45
C ARG A 197 6.85 15.82 -13.96
N ALA A 198 5.83 16.04 -13.13
CA ALA A 198 5.97 16.16 -11.68
C ALA A 198 6.58 14.90 -11.03
N ILE A 199 6.29 13.71 -11.58
CA ILE A 199 6.82 12.45 -11.04
C ILE A 199 8.04 11.96 -11.83
N ARG A 200 7.98 11.98 -13.17
CA ARG A 200 9.06 11.46 -14.02
C ARG A 200 10.33 12.30 -13.91
N ASP A 201 10.17 13.62 -13.90
CA ASP A 201 11.25 14.59 -13.88
C ASP A 201 11.38 15.24 -12.47
N GLY A 202 10.71 14.65 -11.47
CA GLY A 202 10.68 15.12 -10.08
C GLY A 202 12.03 14.90 -9.37
N PRO A 203 12.29 15.66 -8.28
CA PRO A 203 13.59 15.68 -7.62
C PRO A 203 13.96 14.36 -6.94
N SER A 204 12.98 13.53 -6.55
CA SER A 204 13.20 12.35 -5.71
C SER A 204 13.30 11.05 -6.51
N ALA A 205 13.27 11.12 -7.85
CA ALA A 205 13.35 9.97 -8.75
C ALA A 205 12.36 8.85 -8.35
N MET A 206 11.09 9.21 -8.12
CA MET A 206 10.07 8.31 -7.54
C MET A 206 9.89 7.01 -8.32
N LEU A 207 10.08 6.99 -9.64
CA LEU A 207 10.00 5.75 -10.44
C LEU A 207 11.07 4.70 -10.07
N VAL A 208 12.07 5.07 -9.27
CA VAL A 208 13.09 4.16 -8.74
C VAL A 208 12.97 4.02 -7.24
N GLN A 209 12.72 5.11 -6.52
CA GLN A 209 12.77 5.12 -5.06
C GLN A 209 11.48 4.64 -4.37
N THR A 210 10.35 4.59 -5.08
CA THR A 210 9.04 4.29 -4.47
C THR A 210 9.04 3.02 -3.60
N PRO A 211 9.61 1.87 -3.99
CA PRO A 211 9.61 0.68 -3.13
C PRO A 211 10.31 0.88 -1.79
N ALA A 212 11.38 1.69 -1.76
CA ALA A 212 12.10 2.01 -0.53
C ALA A 212 11.29 2.97 0.35
N VAL A 213 10.62 3.95 -0.27
CA VAL A 213 9.68 4.85 0.44
C VAL A 213 8.53 4.07 1.07
N VAL A 214 7.91 3.15 0.32
CA VAL A 214 6.83 2.30 0.82
C VAL A 214 7.28 1.49 2.03
N ARG A 215 8.44 0.82 1.95
CA ARG A 215 9.00 0.09 3.09
C ARG A 215 9.23 1.02 4.29
N SER A 216 9.88 2.16 4.07
CA SER A 216 10.15 3.12 5.15
C SER A 216 8.89 3.61 5.84
N VAL A 217 7.82 3.89 5.09
CA VAL A 217 6.52 4.30 5.66
C VAL A 217 5.93 3.17 6.50
N MET A 218 5.88 1.95 5.96
CA MET A 218 5.29 0.82 6.67
C MET A 218 6.07 0.46 7.94
N ASP A 219 7.41 0.52 7.90
CA ASP A 219 8.27 0.21 9.04
C ASP A 219 8.22 1.31 10.13
N LEU A 220 8.08 2.58 9.71
CA LEU A 220 8.07 3.72 10.64
C LEU A 220 6.72 3.88 11.36
N PHE A 221 5.62 3.76 10.61
CA PHE A 221 4.26 4.00 11.10
C PHE A 221 3.52 2.71 11.53
N GLU A 222 4.21 1.56 11.58
CA GLU A 222 3.59 0.26 11.93
C GLU A 222 2.72 0.32 13.20
N LEU A 223 3.25 0.93 14.27
CA LEU A 223 2.54 1.06 15.54
C LEU A 223 1.36 2.02 15.45
N ASP A 224 1.51 3.14 14.73
CA ASP A 224 0.41 4.09 14.53
C ASP A 224 -0.71 3.47 13.70
N PHE A 225 -0.37 2.61 12.74
CA PHE A 225 -1.36 1.84 11.98
C PHE A 225 -2.05 0.77 12.82
N LEU A 226 -1.32 0.13 13.73
CA LEU A 226 -1.92 -0.83 14.67
C LEU A 226 -2.92 -0.14 15.62
N ASP A 227 -2.60 1.07 16.06
CA ASP A 227 -3.43 1.87 16.97
C ASP A 227 -4.49 2.72 16.25
N ALA A 228 -4.55 2.68 14.91
CA ALA A 228 -5.50 3.44 14.12
C ALA A 228 -6.94 3.04 14.45
N ASP A 229 -7.83 4.02 14.61
CA ASP A 229 -9.19 3.73 15.06
C ASP A 229 -9.97 3.05 13.92
N THR A 230 -10.42 1.82 14.22
CA THR A 230 -11.24 0.99 13.34
C THR A 230 -12.75 1.17 13.57
N SER A 231 -13.14 1.87 14.64
CA SER A 231 -14.52 2.16 15.00
C SER A 231 -15.11 3.31 14.19
N SER A 232 -16.44 3.37 14.11
CA SER A 232 -17.20 4.44 13.42
C SER A 232 -17.54 5.62 14.33
N LEU A 233 -16.83 5.78 15.46
CA LEU A 233 -17.09 6.84 16.44
C LEU A 233 -16.34 8.13 16.07
N GLU A 234 -16.97 9.30 16.28
CA GLU A 234 -16.43 10.61 15.86
C GLU A 234 -15.03 10.93 16.40
N GLY A 235 -14.64 10.36 17.56
CA GLY A 235 -13.30 10.53 18.14
C GLY A 235 -12.19 9.81 17.35
N GLY A 236 -12.51 8.67 16.72
CA GLY A 236 -11.57 7.87 15.96
C GLY A 236 -11.09 8.51 14.67
N ALA A 237 -12.00 9.21 14.00
CA ALA A 237 -11.68 9.96 12.80
C ALA A 237 -10.64 11.06 13.06
N GLN A 238 -10.60 11.65 14.26
CA GLN A 238 -9.61 12.68 14.60
C GLN A 238 -8.21 12.08 14.82
N VAL A 239 -8.12 10.90 15.44
CA VAL A 239 -6.84 10.19 15.62
C VAL A 239 -6.26 9.84 14.25
N ASN A 240 -7.06 9.24 13.37
CA ASN A 240 -6.60 8.88 12.03
C ASN A 240 -6.16 10.10 11.21
N LYS A 241 -6.84 11.25 11.36
CA LYS A 241 -6.42 12.52 10.76
C LYS A 241 -5.08 13.03 11.28
N ALA A 242 -4.82 12.90 12.57
CA ALA A 242 -3.55 13.32 13.16
C ALA A 242 -2.39 12.45 12.67
N VAL A 243 -2.60 11.13 12.57
CA VAL A 243 -1.60 10.22 11.99
C VAL A 243 -1.41 10.50 10.50
N ALA A 244 -2.50 10.75 9.76
CA ALA A 244 -2.43 11.09 8.34
C ALA A 244 -1.64 12.37 8.08
N ALA A 245 -1.83 13.41 8.89
CA ALA A 245 -1.03 14.63 8.83
C ALA A 245 0.45 14.36 9.14
N SER A 246 0.73 13.61 10.21
CA SER A 246 2.10 13.22 10.59
C SER A 246 2.81 12.42 9.50
N LEU A 247 2.07 11.56 8.78
CA LEU A 247 2.58 10.80 7.64
C LEU A 247 2.93 11.71 6.46
N VAL A 248 2.08 12.68 6.13
CA VAL A 248 2.36 13.67 5.07
C VAL A 248 3.59 14.50 5.45
N ASP A 249 3.63 15.03 6.68
CA ASP A 249 4.74 15.83 7.18
C ASP A 249 6.06 15.04 7.10
N ASN A 250 6.05 13.76 7.50
CA ASN A 250 7.24 12.90 7.40
C ASN A 250 7.73 12.71 5.96
N LEU A 251 6.81 12.56 5.00
CA LEU A 251 7.18 12.42 3.58
C LEU A 251 7.76 13.73 3.02
N GLU A 252 7.20 14.87 3.40
CA GLU A 252 7.71 16.20 3.02
C GLU A 252 9.06 16.51 3.66
N GLU A 253 9.27 16.15 4.94
CA GLU A 253 10.56 16.25 5.62
C GLU A 253 11.65 15.39 4.95
N ASN A 254 11.26 14.26 4.34
CA ASN A 254 12.12 13.44 3.50
C ASN A 254 12.27 14.01 2.07
N THR A 255 12.03 15.31 1.88
CA THR A 255 12.24 16.10 0.66
C THR A 255 11.32 15.78 -0.52
N LEU A 256 10.26 14.99 -0.31
CA LEU A 256 9.25 14.78 -1.34
C LEU A 256 8.43 16.05 -1.54
N VAL A 257 8.20 16.43 -2.80
CA VAL A 257 7.24 17.50 -3.12
C VAL A 257 5.81 16.95 -3.15
N GLY A 258 4.79 17.79 -2.99
CA GLY A 258 3.40 17.35 -2.82
C GLY A 258 2.91 16.32 -3.85
N ALA A 259 3.30 16.45 -5.13
CA ALA A 259 2.99 15.45 -6.16
C ALA A 259 3.61 14.07 -5.86
N GLU A 260 4.87 14.05 -5.43
CA GLU A 260 5.62 12.86 -5.04
C GLU A 260 5.08 12.26 -3.74
N VAL A 261 4.63 13.10 -2.79
CA VAL A 261 3.91 12.65 -1.58
C VAL A 261 2.63 11.91 -1.97
N LEU A 262 1.79 12.50 -2.83
CA LEU A 262 0.58 11.82 -3.32
C LEU A 262 0.92 10.49 -3.99
N TYR A 263 1.96 10.47 -4.83
CA TYR A 263 2.41 9.26 -5.51
C TYR A 263 2.87 8.17 -4.53
N ALA A 264 3.64 8.54 -3.51
CA ALA A 264 4.09 7.64 -2.45
C ALA A 264 2.91 7.08 -1.66
N LEU A 265 1.95 7.92 -1.25
CA LEU A 265 0.75 7.49 -0.54
C LEU A 265 -0.06 6.47 -1.34
N VAL A 266 -0.27 6.70 -2.65
CA VAL A 266 -0.99 5.73 -3.51
C VAL A 266 -0.20 4.43 -3.67
N ALA A 267 1.13 4.50 -3.77
CA ALA A 267 1.99 3.32 -3.84
C ALA A 267 1.96 2.50 -2.53
N THR A 268 1.96 3.17 -1.37
CA THR A 268 1.82 2.51 -0.07
C THR A 268 0.44 1.90 0.09
N LEU A 269 -0.63 2.62 -0.29
CA LEU A 269 -1.99 2.07 -0.29
C LEU A 269 -2.06 0.79 -1.12
N ARG A 270 -1.49 0.81 -2.32
CA ARG A 270 -1.41 -0.35 -3.21
C ARG A 270 -0.68 -1.53 -2.54
N ALA A 271 0.47 -1.29 -1.92
CA ALA A 271 1.24 -2.34 -1.23
C ALA A 271 0.46 -2.94 -0.05
N VAL A 272 -0.21 -2.10 0.74
CA VAL A 272 -1.09 -2.53 1.85
C VAL A 272 -2.24 -3.37 1.33
N LYS A 273 -2.89 -2.96 0.24
CA LYS A 273 -3.99 -3.70 -0.41
C LYS A 273 -3.54 -5.06 -0.95
N VAL A 274 -2.31 -5.14 -1.47
CA VAL A 274 -1.69 -6.43 -1.81
C VAL A 274 -1.54 -7.28 -0.55
N GLY A 275 -1.04 -6.71 0.55
CA GLY A 275 -0.95 -7.38 1.84
C GLY A 275 -2.30 -7.92 2.33
N GLU A 276 -3.37 -7.13 2.23
CA GLU A 276 -4.75 -7.58 2.54
C GLU A 276 -5.19 -8.77 1.68
N CYS A 277 -4.85 -8.78 0.38
CA CYS A 277 -5.17 -9.89 -0.53
C CYS A 277 -4.42 -11.16 -0.12
N VAL A 278 -3.16 -11.05 0.27
CA VAL A 278 -2.34 -12.17 0.76
C VAL A 278 -2.92 -12.72 2.07
N LEU A 279 -3.23 -11.86 3.03
CA LEU A 279 -3.73 -12.26 4.36
C LEU A 279 -5.11 -12.90 4.34
N THR A 280 -5.96 -12.46 3.41
CA THR A 280 -7.32 -13.03 3.23
C THR A 280 -7.36 -14.16 2.21
N GLY A 281 -6.19 -14.49 1.65
CA GLY A 281 -6.01 -15.57 0.72
C GLY A 281 -6.13 -16.95 1.36
N PRO A 282 -6.23 -18.02 0.54
CA PRO A 282 -6.17 -19.38 1.04
C PRO A 282 -4.86 -19.66 1.80
N ASP A 283 -4.97 -20.39 2.90
CA ASP A 283 -3.80 -20.90 3.62
C ASP A 283 -3.17 -22.04 2.82
N THR A 284 -2.00 -21.79 2.24
CA THR A 284 -1.29 -22.79 1.41
C THR A 284 -0.10 -23.42 2.15
N ARG A 285 0.05 -23.18 3.47
CA ARG A 285 1.16 -23.74 4.26
C ARG A 285 1.19 -25.27 4.23
N MET A 286 0.01 -25.90 4.26
CA MET A 286 -0.11 -27.35 4.14
C MET A 286 0.42 -27.86 2.79
N LEU A 287 0.23 -27.10 1.70
CA LEU A 287 0.77 -27.47 0.39
C LEU A 287 2.30 -27.36 0.37
N ALA A 288 2.87 -26.36 1.03
CA ALA A 288 4.32 -26.25 1.19
C ALA A 288 4.90 -27.48 1.91
N GLU A 289 4.26 -27.91 3.01
CA GLU A 289 4.69 -29.12 3.72
C GLU A 289 4.62 -30.38 2.84
N ILE A 290 3.60 -30.51 1.98
CA ILE A 290 3.48 -31.64 1.06
C ILE A 290 4.62 -31.60 0.03
N LEU A 291 4.87 -30.43 -0.58
CA LEU A 291 5.91 -30.26 -1.60
C LEU A 291 7.32 -30.48 -1.03
N GLU A 292 7.60 -30.05 0.20
CA GLU A 292 8.88 -30.28 0.88
C GLU A 292 9.11 -31.76 1.22
N LYS A 293 8.02 -32.51 1.46
CA LYS A 293 8.07 -33.95 1.79
C LYS A 293 8.00 -34.84 0.54
N ASP A 294 7.73 -34.29 -0.63
CA ASP A 294 7.62 -35.05 -1.88
C ASP A 294 9.00 -35.25 -2.53
N VAL A 295 9.41 -36.51 -2.64
CA VAL A 295 10.68 -36.94 -3.25
C VAL A 295 10.74 -36.59 -4.73
N GLN A 296 9.61 -36.46 -5.44
CA GLN A 296 9.60 -36.09 -6.86
C GLN A 296 9.96 -34.61 -7.10
N VAL A 297 9.66 -33.72 -6.16
CA VAL A 297 10.06 -32.30 -6.23
C VAL A 297 11.57 -32.14 -5.98
N SER A 298 12.18 -33.07 -5.24
CA SER A 298 13.61 -33.06 -4.93
C SER A 298 14.51 -33.63 -6.05
N LEU A 299 13.92 -34.13 -7.14
CA LEU A 299 14.62 -34.80 -8.25
C LEU A 299 14.63 -33.98 -9.56
N VAL A 300 14.09 -32.75 -9.56
CA VAL A 300 14.09 -31.82 -10.71
C VAL A 300 15.03 -30.65 -10.47
#